data_AF-A0A3B4BWU8-F1
#
_entry.id   AF-A0A3B4BWU8-F1
#
_cell.length_a   1.000
_cell.length_b   1.000
_cell.length_c   1.000
_cell.angle_alpha   90.00
_cell.angle_beta   90.00
_cell.angle_gamma   90.00
#
_symmetry.space_group_name_H-M   'P 1'
#
loop_
_entity.id
_entity.type
_entity.pdbx_description
1 polymer ?
#
loop_
_entity_poly.entity_id
_entity_poly.type
_entity_poly.pdbx_seq_one_letter_code
_entity_poly.pdbx_strand_id
1 'polypeptide(L)'
;MIFEPAPTVVPFQMTNLPTLTGFTSSGDYVRFLVASSHQPKPLCYDVPVATKLSLLSDPSSEFSMNGELKLYGGKGFKEIAIHYKTDHLLTLNTSEIRYSDGQNHVKFVWGQQPTKYERDSVSLILENDELNVTMGTVRVVLLLHKEDGDVFLWPAVRHLPKNVTLQGILGKTDVQYEQLTESQIKIKDQPLRAEVLRSNATDYGRTSAPSVDCWLVPLPFVLQGKLSDFTVSQL
;
A
#
# COMPACT_ATOMS: atom_id res chain seq x y z
N MET A 1 -34.24 0.08 -56.32
CA MET A 1 -32.96 0.46 -55.69
C MET A 1 -33.31 1.06 -54.33
N ILE A 2 -32.98 0.32 -53.28
CA ILE A 2 -33.26 0.68 -51.89
C ILE A 2 -32.04 1.48 -51.41
N PHE A 3 -32.25 2.69 -50.91
CA PHE A 3 -31.20 3.49 -50.28
C PHE A 3 -31.11 3.08 -48.80
N GLU A 4 -29.96 2.53 -48.39
CA GLU A 4 -29.62 2.37 -46.97
C GLU A 4 -29.38 3.74 -46.32
N PRO A 5 -29.92 4.02 -45.12
CA PRO A 5 -29.59 5.22 -44.40
C PRO A 5 -28.21 5.10 -43.73
N ALA A 6 -27.42 6.17 -43.79
CA ALA A 6 -26.12 6.26 -43.14
C ALA A 6 -26.22 6.05 -41.62
N PRO A 7 -25.20 5.43 -40.97
CA PRO A 7 -25.22 5.19 -39.54
C PRO A 7 -25.14 6.52 -38.79
N THR A 8 -26.06 6.69 -37.84
CA THR A 8 -26.13 7.85 -36.96
C THR A 8 -24.93 7.85 -36.03
N VAL A 9 -24.05 8.85 -36.15
CA VAL A 9 -22.96 9.07 -35.19
C VAL A 9 -23.59 9.55 -33.88
N VAL A 10 -23.60 8.67 -32.88
CA VAL A 10 -24.04 9.01 -31.53
C VAL A 10 -22.91 9.83 -30.87
N PRO A 11 -23.14 11.07 -30.44
CA PRO A 11 -22.12 11.83 -29.73
C PRO A 11 -21.85 11.13 -28.39
N PHE A 12 -20.60 10.73 -28.16
CA PHE A 12 -20.13 10.26 -26.86
C PHE A 12 -20.31 11.41 -25.86
N GLN A 13 -21.32 11.29 -24.98
CA GLN A 13 -21.47 12.21 -23.86
C GLN A 13 -20.26 12.03 -22.92
N MET A 14 -19.41 13.06 -22.82
CA MET A 14 -18.45 13.22 -21.73
C MET A 14 -19.21 13.55 -20.44
N THR A 15 -19.86 12.56 -19.86
CA THR A 15 -20.40 12.64 -18.50
C THR A 15 -19.74 11.55 -17.70
N ASN A 16 -18.56 11.87 -17.14
CA ASN A 16 -17.92 11.27 -15.96
C ASN A 16 -16.42 11.60 -15.99
N LEU A 17 -16.09 12.89 -15.92
CA LEU A 17 -14.81 13.24 -15.32
C LEU A 17 -14.98 13.01 -13.82
N PRO A 18 -14.14 12.21 -13.14
CA PRO A 18 -14.23 12.08 -11.69
C PRO A 18 -13.97 13.47 -11.10
N THR A 19 -15.03 14.09 -10.60
CA THR A 19 -14.96 15.34 -9.86
C THR A 19 -14.00 15.14 -8.68
N LEU A 20 -13.10 16.10 -8.45
CA LEU A 20 -12.16 16.16 -7.32
C LEU A 20 -12.89 16.36 -5.97
N THR A 21 -13.96 15.61 -5.69
CA THR A 21 -14.77 15.74 -4.46
C THR A 21 -14.22 14.90 -3.30
N GLY A 22 -12.94 14.54 -3.33
CA GLY A 22 -12.36 13.55 -2.41
C GLY A 22 -11.27 14.06 -1.46
N PHE A 23 -11.06 15.37 -1.32
CA PHE A 23 -10.11 15.85 -0.30
C PHE A 23 -10.84 15.95 1.04
N THR A 24 -10.83 14.84 1.77
CA THR A 24 -11.35 14.75 3.14
C THR A 24 -10.56 15.64 4.10
N SER A 25 -11.24 16.10 5.15
CA SER A 25 -10.67 16.87 6.26
C SER A 25 -9.38 16.23 6.81
N SER A 26 -8.46 17.08 7.28
CA SER A 26 -7.25 16.67 8.00
C SER A 26 -7.60 15.73 9.16
N GLY A 27 -7.25 14.44 9.05
CA GLY A 27 -7.41 13.43 10.12
C GLY A 27 -8.28 12.22 9.75
N ASP A 28 -8.97 12.22 8.61
CA ASP A 28 -9.85 11.13 8.17
C ASP A 28 -9.21 10.16 7.18
N TYR A 29 -7.92 10.36 6.87
CA TYR A 29 -7.20 9.56 5.90
C TYR A 29 -5.76 9.31 6.31
N VAL A 30 -5.19 8.24 5.75
CA VAL A 30 -3.77 7.93 5.75
C VAL A 30 -3.25 8.11 4.33
N ARG A 31 -2.16 8.87 4.20
CA ARG A 31 -1.55 9.15 2.90
C ARG A 31 -0.48 8.11 2.59
N PHE A 32 -0.65 7.44 1.46
CA PHE A 32 0.31 6.46 0.94
C PHE A 32 1.21 7.12 -0.10
N LEU A 33 2.45 6.63 -0.18
CA LEU A 33 3.42 7.02 -1.19
C LEU A 33 3.66 5.85 -2.15
N VAL A 34 3.78 6.17 -3.43
CA VAL A 34 4.21 5.22 -4.46
C VAL A 34 5.47 5.76 -5.12
N ALA A 35 6.50 4.93 -5.10
CA ALA A 35 7.74 5.23 -5.77
C ALA A 35 7.51 5.37 -7.28
N SER A 36 8.15 6.38 -7.85
CA SER A 36 8.18 6.66 -9.28
C SER A 36 9.63 6.88 -9.67
N SER A 37 10.37 5.81 -9.94
CA SER A 37 11.80 5.90 -10.23
C SER A 37 11.98 6.74 -11.48
N HIS A 38 13.00 7.60 -11.49
CA HIS A 38 13.28 8.53 -12.59
C HIS A 38 12.24 9.64 -12.80
N GLN A 39 11.27 9.81 -11.90
CA GLN A 39 10.36 10.95 -11.90
C GLN A 39 10.81 12.03 -10.91
N PRO A 40 10.49 13.31 -11.15
CA PRO A 40 10.89 14.40 -10.26
C PRO A 40 10.18 14.35 -8.90
N LYS A 41 8.98 13.75 -8.83
CA LYS A 41 8.22 13.59 -7.60
C LYS A 41 7.54 12.21 -7.59
N PRO A 42 7.45 11.54 -6.43
CA PRO A 42 6.59 10.38 -6.28
C PRO A 42 5.10 10.78 -6.36
N LEU A 43 4.25 9.77 -6.53
CA LEU A 43 2.81 9.94 -6.39
C LEU A 43 2.39 9.64 -4.96
N CYS A 44 1.37 10.34 -4.47
CA CYS A 44 0.71 10.04 -3.21
C CYS A 44 -0.80 10.01 -3.39
N TYR A 45 -1.48 9.26 -2.54
CA TYR A 45 -2.93 9.16 -2.54
C TYR A 45 -3.44 8.92 -1.12
N ASP A 46 -4.68 9.32 -0.87
CA ASP A 46 -5.32 9.25 0.44
C ASP A 46 -6.24 8.03 0.52
N VAL A 47 -6.15 7.32 1.65
CA VAL A 47 -7.00 6.18 1.99
C VAL A 47 -7.74 6.50 3.27
N PRO A 48 -9.07 6.37 3.33
CA PRO A 48 -9.84 6.60 4.55
C PRO A 48 -9.34 5.76 5.73
N VAL A 49 -9.31 6.36 6.93
CA VAL A 49 -9.05 5.65 8.19
C VAL A 49 -10.10 4.55 8.44
N ALA A 50 -9.88 3.71 9.45
CA ALA A 50 -10.78 2.60 9.80
C ALA A 50 -10.93 1.50 8.73
N THR A 51 -10.07 1.51 7.72
CA THR A 51 -10.12 0.52 6.62
C THR A 51 -9.21 -0.65 6.93
N LYS A 52 -9.73 -1.87 6.78
CA LYS A 52 -8.92 -3.09 6.67
C LYS A 52 -8.53 -3.29 5.21
N LEU A 53 -7.23 -3.38 4.95
CA LEU A 53 -6.67 -3.36 3.62
C LEU A 53 -5.91 -4.65 3.31
N SER A 54 -6.08 -5.15 2.09
CA SER A 54 -5.15 -6.08 1.46
C SER A 54 -3.91 -5.31 1.03
N LEU A 55 -2.82 -5.44 1.80
CA LEU A 55 -1.59 -4.68 1.62
C LEU A 55 -0.76 -5.23 0.48
N LEU A 56 -0.51 -6.54 0.50
CA LEU A 56 0.28 -7.22 -0.52
C LEU A 56 -0.18 -8.67 -0.62
N SER A 57 -0.35 -9.19 -1.82
CA SER A 57 -0.57 -10.62 -2.02
C SER A 57 0.23 -11.13 -3.22
N ASP A 58 0.79 -12.32 -3.05
CA ASP A 58 1.38 -13.13 -4.11
C ASP A 58 0.71 -14.50 -4.10
N PRO A 59 -0.33 -14.70 -4.93
CA PRO A 59 -1.02 -15.99 -5.01
C PRO A 59 -0.11 -17.15 -5.42
N SER A 60 1.00 -16.88 -6.13
CA SER A 60 1.91 -17.93 -6.60
C SER A 60 2.73 -18.56 -5.47
N SER A 61 2.96 -17.80 -4.39
CA SER A 61 3.65 -18.27 -3.19
C SER A 61 2.71 -18.47 -2.00
N GLU A 62 1.38 -18.36 -2.22
CA GLU A 62 0.37 -18.40 -1.17
C GLU A 62 0.64 -17.38 -0.05
N PHE A 63 1.17 -16.21 -0.42
CA PHE A 63 1.46 -15.12 0.50
C PHE A 63 0.34 -14.07 0.47
N SER A 64 -0.12 -13.64 1.64
CA SER A 64 -0.98 -12.47 1.79
C SER A 64 -0.65 -11.70 3.05
N MET A 65 -0.63 -10.38 2.92
CA MET A 65 -0.43 -9.44 4.01
C MET A 65 -1.60 -8.47 4.04
N ASN A 66 -2.28 -8.42 5.18
CA ASN A 66 -3.42 -7.55 5.45
C ASN A 66 -3.09 -6.63 6.62
N GLY A 67 -3.72 -5.46 6.68
CA GLY A 67 -3.54 -4.52 7.78
C GLY A 67 -4.79 -3.73 8.11
N GLU A 68 -4.97 -3.41 9.39
CA GLU A 68 -6.03 -2.54 9.86
C GLU A 68 -5.48 -1.18 10.24
N LEU A 69 -5.95 -0.13 9.55
CA LEU A 69 -5.60 1.24 9.88
C LEU A 69 -6.16 1.64 11.25
N LYS A 70 -5.42 2.49 11.96
CA LYS A 70 -5.91 3.13 13.16
C LYS A 70 -7.15 3.98 12.86
N LEU A 71 -8.04 4.05 13.83
CA LEU A 71 -9.14 5.02 13.83
C LEU A 71 -8.58 6.41 14.15
N TYR A 72 -9.29 7.45 13.71
CA TYR A 72 -9.17 8.87 14.09
C TYR A 72 -7.76 9.36 14.51
N GLY A 73 -7.11 10.12 13.64
CA GLY A 73 -5.82 10.76 13.95
C GLY A 73 -4.62 9.81 14.00
N GLY A 74 -4.82 8.51 13.80
CA GLY A 74 -3.74 7.54 13.69
C GLY A 74 -3.04 7.60 12.34
N LYS A 75 -1.70 7.58 12.36
CA LYS A 75 -0.85 7.79 11.17
C LYS A 75 -0.61 6.51 10.33
N GLY A 76 -1.00 5.34 10.82
CA GLY A 76 -0.76 4.07 10.14
C GLY A 76 -1.57 2.90 10.70
N PHE A 77 -0.97 1.71 10.71
CA PHE A 77 -1.65 0.46 11.05
C PHE A 77 -1.60 0.18 12.55
N LYS A 78 -2.71 -0.31 13.14
CA LYS A 78 -2.69 -0.84 14.52
C LYS A 78 -2.32 -2.32 14.56
N GLU A 79 -2.62 -3.04 13.49
CA GLU A 79 -2.42 -4.47 13.37
C GLU A 79 -2.14 -4.84 11.93
N ILE A 80 -1.22 -5.78 11.74
CA ILE A 80 -0.89 -6.39 10.44
C ILE A 80 -0.85 -7.90 10.65
N ALA A 81 -1.43 -8.64 9.71
CA ALA A 81 -1.35 -10.09 9.62
C ALA A 81 -0.69 -10.50 8.31
N ILE A 82 0.18 -11.51 8.37
CA ILE A 82 0.80 -12.14 7.21
C ILE A 82 0.50 -13.63 7.28
N HIS A 83 -0.18 -14.11 6.24
CA HIS A 83 -0.39 -15.52 5.98
C HIS A 83 0.59 -15.97 4.89
N TYR A 84 1.13 -17.17 5.08
CA TYR A 84 1.99 -17.81 4.10
C TYR A 84 1.73 -19.31 4.11
N LYS A 85 1.30 -19.84 2.95
CA LYS A 85 0.78 -21.22 2.86
C LYS A 85 -0.32 -21.47 3.89
N THR A 86 -0.65 -22.73 4.17
CA THR A 86 -1.75 -23.11 5.05
C THR A 86 -1.45 -22.84 6.54
N ASP A 87 -0.21 -23.04 6.98
CA ASP A 87 0.08 -23.19 8.41
C ASP A 87 0.84 -22.00 9.03
N HIS A 88 1.38 -21.09 8.20
CA HIS A 88 2.16 -19.97 8.72
C HIS A 88 1.32 -18.71 8.89
N LEU A 89 1.33 -18.19 10.12
CA LEU A 89 0.65 -16.96 10.49
C LEU A 89 1.58 -16.10 11.34
N LEU A 90 1.84 -14.87 10.87
CA LEU A 90 2.47 -13.81 11.64
C LEU A 90 1.44 -12.73 11.91
N THR A 91 1.14 -12.46 13.18
CA THR A 91 0.32 -11.31 13.59
C THR A 91 1.16 -10.35 14.42
N LEU A 92 1.07 -9.07 14.12
CA LEU A 92 1.79 -8.04 14.85
C LEU A 92 0.90 -6.84 15.11
N ASN A 93 1.04 -6.28 16.30
CA ASN A 93 0.46 -5.00 16.69
C ASN A 93 1.57 -4.13 17.31
N THR A 94 1.19 -2.96 17.82
CA THR A 94 2.15 -2.00 18.40
C THR A 94 2.80 -2.47 19.71
N SER A 95 2.38 -3.60 20.27
CA SER A 95 2.86 -4.14 21.56
C SER A 95 3.64 -5.44 21.42
N GLU A 96 3.25 -6.31 20.50
CA GLU A 96 3.86 -7.64 20.35
C GLU A 96 3.80 -8.17 18.92
N ILE A 97 4.66 -9.15 18.66
CA ILE A 97 4.74 -9.90 17.42
C ILE A 97 4.57 -11.38 17.77
N ARG A 98 3.67 -12.08 17.09
CA ARG A 98 3.40 -13.50 17.28
C ARG A 98 3.51 -14.23 15.95
N TYR A 99 4.28 -15.31 15.93
CA TYR A 99 4.40 -16.18 14.77
C TYR A 99 4.00 -17.61 15.13
N SER A 100 3.31 -18.27 14.21
CA SER A 100 3.01 -19.69 14.25
C SER A 100 3.32 -20.37 12.92
N ASP A 101 3.78 -21.63 12.99
CA ASP A 101 3.90 -22.55 11.85
C ASP A 101 2.91 -23.73 11.94
N GLY A 102 1.82 -23.57 12.69
CA GLY A 102 0.80 -24.60 12.94
C GLY A 102 1.17 -25.59 14.06
N GLN A 103 2.46 -25.74 14.37
CA GLN A 103 2.92 -26.62 15.45
C GLN A 103 3.64 -25.86 16.57
N ASN A 104 4.40 -24.84 16.19
CA ASN A 104 5.24 -24.05 17.06
C ASN A 104 4.73 -22.62 17.08
N HIS A 105 4.95 -21.97 18.22
CA HIS A 105 4.59 -20.58 18.41
C HIS A 105 5.77 -19.84 19.03
N VAL A 106 6.10 -18.69 18.49
CA VAL A 106 7.10 -17.79 19.06
C VAL A 106 6.51 -16.40 19.21
N LYS A 107 6.94 -15.71 20.26
CA LYS A 107 6.53 -14.35 20.58
C LYS A 107 7.78 -13.48 20.67
N PHE A 108 7.71 -12.31 20.06
CA PHE A 108 8.71 -11.26 20.20
C PHE A 108 8.06 -9.99 20.77
N VAL A 109 8.87 -9.18 21.43
CA VAL A 109 8.50 -7.87 21.93
C VAL A 109 9.38 -6.82 21.27
N TRP A 110 8.79 -5.73 20.80
CA TRP A 110 9.53 -4.62 20.21
C TRP A 110 10.62 -4.08 21.16
N GLY A 111 11.78 -3.72 20.60
CA GLY A 111 12.91 -3.20 21.39
C GLY A 111 13.64 -4.24 22.25
N GLN A 112 13.30 -5.53 22.16
CA GLN A 112 14.11 -6.59 22.80
C GLN A 112 15.48 -6.73 22.11
N GLN A 113 16.38 -7.49 22.72
CA GLN A 113 17.68 -7.80 22.10
C GLN A 113 17.49 -8.40 20.70
N PRO A 114 18.34 -8.05 19.72
CA PRO A 114 18.22 -8.56 18.35
C PRO A 114 17.97 -10.06 18.34
N THR A 115 16.83 -10.45 17.77
CA THR A 115 16.36 -11.84 17.80
C THR A 115 16.09 -12.31 16.39
N LYS A 116 16.52 -13.54 16.13
CA LYS A 116 16.40 -14.18 14.84
C LYS A 116 15.65 -15.51 14.98
N TYR A 117 14.66 -15.72 14.15
CA TYR A 117 13.96 -16.99 13.97
C TYR A 117 14.06 -17.39 12.51
N GLU A 118 14.60 -18.57 12.23
CA GLU A 118 14.70 -19.12 10.87
C GLU A 118 14.29 -20.57 10.85
N ARG A 119 13.39 -20.89 9.92
CA ARG A 119 12.99 -22.26 9.60
C ARG A 119 12.49 -22.33 8.17
N ASP A 120 13.02 -23.30 7.42
CA ASP A 120 12.66 -23.57 6.03
C ASP A 120 12.69 -22.29 5.15
N SER A 121 11.53 -21.89 4.63
CA SER A 121 11.36 -20.70 3.79
C SER A 121 10.94 -19.44 4.57
N VAL A 122 11.04 -19.45 5.91
CA VAL A 122 10.65 -18.33 6.78
C VAL A 122 11.86 -17.82 7.57
N SER A 123 12.08 -16.50 7.53
CA SER A 123 13.07 -15.79 8.35
C SER A 123 12.42 -14.55 8.96
N LEU A 124 12.51 -14.43 10.28
CA LEU A 124 12.07 -13.28 11.06
C LEU A 124 13.27 -12.73 11.82
N ILE A 125 13.64 -11.49 11.53
CA ILE A 125 14.77 -10.82 12.17
C ILE A 125 14.25 -9.51 12.77
N LEU A 126 14.14 -9.50 14.11
CA LEU A 126 13.72 -8.33 14.87
C LEU A 126 14.96 -7.58 15.36
N GLU A 127 15.08 -6.32 14.94
CA GLU A 127 16.13 -5.41 15.36
C GLU A 127 15.49 -4.07 15.76
N ASN A 128 15.51 -3.77 17.06
CA ASN A 128 14.88 -2.59 17.64
C ASN A 128 13.38 -2.51 17.31
N ASP A 129 12.99 -1.51 16.51
CA ASP A 129 11.64 -1.20 16.08
C ASP A 129 11.41 -1.64 14.61
N GLU A 130 12.27 -2.52 14.07
CA GLU A 130 12.16 -3.06 12.70
C GLU A 130 12.12 -4.60 12.71
N LEU A 131 11.11 -5.15 12.04
CA LEU A 131 11.01 -6.59 11.79
C LEU A 131 11.20 -6.86 10.30
N ASN A 132 12.30 -7.52 9.95
CA ASN A 132 12.51 -8.05 8.61
C ASN A 132 11.83 -9.42 8.51
N VAL A 133 10.87 -9.53 7.58
CA VAL A 133 10.10 -10.75 7.32
C VAL A 133 10.45 -11.24 5.92
N THR A 134 10.94 -12.48 5.85
CA THR A 134 11.07 -13.23 4.60
C THR A 134 10.18 -14.45 4.67
N MET A 135 9.28 -14.60 3.70
CA MET A 135 8.42 -15.78 3.52
C MET A 135 8.43 -16.16 2.05
N GLY A 136 9.06 -17.29 1.73
CA GLY A 136 9.31 -17.69 0.34
C GLY A 136 10.21 -16.67 -0.37
N THR A 137 9.71 -16.10 -1.47
CA THR A 137 10.41 -15.08 -2.26
C THR A 137 10.06 -13.64 -1.85
N VAL A 138 9.06 -13.46 -0.97
CA VAL A 138 8.58 -12.14 -0.55
C VAL A 138 9.39 -11.66 0.64
N ARG A 139 9.86 -10.41 0.58
CA ARG A 139 10.58 -9.73 1.66
C ARG A 139 9.91 -8.41 2.00
N VAL A 140 9.45 -8.29 3.24
CA VAL A 140 8.80 -7.08 3.78
C VAL A 140 9.52 -6.67 5.05
N VAL A 141 9.68 -5.37 5.24
CA VAL A 141 10.13 -4.79 6.50
C VAL A 141 8.93 -4.15 7.17
N LEU A 142 8.68 -4.49 8.43
CA LEU A 142 7.60 -3.91 9.23
C LEU A 142 8.23 -2.99 10.28
N LEU A 143 7.93 -1.69 10.21
CA LEU A 143 8.47 -0.69 11.10
C LEU A 143 7.44 -0.31 12.17
N LEU A 144 7.89 -0.19 13.42
CA LEU A 144 7.14 0.43 14.51
C LEU A 144 7.55 1.90 14.62
N HIS A 145 6.62 2.81 14.33
CA HIS A 145 6.82 4.25 14.47
C HIS A 145 6.29 4.74 15.80
N LYS A 146 7.00 5.71 16.39
CA LYS A 146 6.65 6.41 17.63
C LYS A 146 6.83 7.90 17.39
N GLU A 147 5.76 8.63 17.10
CA GLU A 147 5.81 10.04 16.67
C GLU A 147 4.66 10.83 17.32
N ASP A 148 4.97 11.96 17.95
CA ASP A 148 3.98 12.85 18.59
C ASP A 148 3.05 12.16 19.60
N GLY A 149 3.55 11.12 20.28
CA GLY A 149 2.74 10.31 21.20
C GLY A 149 1.85 9.27 20.52
N ASP A 150 1.84 9.20 19.19
CA ASP A 150 1.21 8.12 18.43
C ASP A 150 2.19 6.97 18.18
N VAL A 151 1.68 5.74 18.25
CA VAL A 151 2.43 4.51 17.96
C VAL A 151 1.65 3.70 16.94
N PHE A 152 2.31 3.34 15.84
CA PHE A 152 1.67 2.65 14.71
C PHE A 152 2.69 1.84 13.92
N LEU A 153 2.19 0.89 13.14
CA LEU A 153 2.96 0.05 12.24
C LEU A 153 2.95 0.62 10.82
N TRP A 154 4.05 0.42 10.09
CA TRP A 154 4.10 0.68 8.66
C TRP A 154 4.88 -0.40 7.90
N PRO A 155 4.29 -1.01 6.86
CA PRO A 155 4.98 -1.96 6.00
C PRO A 155 5.81 -1.25 4.90
N ALA A 156 7.03 -1.72 4.69
CA ALA A 156 7.91 -1.30 3.61
C ALA A 156 8.34 -2.49 2.76
N VAL A 157 7.97 -2.45 1.49
CA VAL A 157 8.28 -3.51 0.52
C VAL A 157 9.64 -3.21 -0.12
N ARG A 158 10.72 -3.86 0.33
CA ARG A 158 12.10 -3.52 -0.10
C ARG A 158 12.63 -4.36 -1.26
N HIS A 159 12.23 -5.63 -1.34
CA HIS A 159 12.69 -6.52 -2.40
C HIS A 159 11.52 -7.35 -2.93
N LEU A 160 11.14 -7.06 -4.18
CA LEU A 160 10.15 -7.82 -4.90
C LEU A 160 10.84 -8.78 -5.87
N PRO A 161 10.45 -10.06 -5.91
CA PRO A 161 10.91 -10.96 -6.95
C PRO A 161 10.54 -10.40 -8.33
N LYS A 162 11.53 -10.37 -9.24
CA LYS A 162 11.33 -9.92 -10.63
C LYS A 162 10.32 -10.86 -11.29
N ASN A 163 9.36 -10.30 -12.03
CA ASN A 163 8.29 -11.02 -12.76
C ASN A 163 7.15 -11.58 -11.91
N VAL A 164 6.96 -11.12 -10.67
CA VAL A 164 5.77 -11.51 -9.88
C VAL A 164 4.69 -10.44 -10.00
N THR A 165 3.47 -10.87 -10.31
CA THR A 165 2.30 -10.00 -10.33
C THR A 165 1.73 -9.91 -8.92
N LEU A 166 2.19 -8.91 -8.19
CA LEU A 166 1.73 -8.66 -6.84
C LEU A 166 0.43 -7.88 -6.86
N GLN A 167 -0.46 -8.26 -5.95
CA GLN A 167 -1.74 -7.60 -5.72
C GLN A 167 -1.71 -6.82 -4.40
N GLY A 168 -2.74 -6.01 -4.15
CA GLY A 168 -2.84 -5.20 -2.94
C GLY A 168 -2.35 -3.76 -3.12
N ILE A 169 -2.62 -2.94 -2.11
CA ILE A 169 -2.40 -1.48 -2.17
C ILE A 169 -0.91 -1.10 -2.24
N LEU A 170 0.00 -1.98 -1.80
CA LEU A 170 1.46 -1.85 -1.92
C LEU A 170 2.05 -2.64 -3.09
N GLY A 171 1.22 -3.35 -3.86
CA GLY A 171 1.67 -4.15 -5.00
C GLY A 171 2.11 -3.31 -6.20
N LYS A 172 1.56 -2.09 -6.34
CA LYS A 172 1.93 -1.16 -7.40
C LYS A 172 3.19 -0.41 -7.02
N THR A 173 4.27 -0.65 -7.75
CA THR A 173 5.56 0.03 -7.58
C THR A 173 6.01 0.64 -8.90
N ASP A 174 6.93 1.59 -8.81
CA ASP A 174 7.58 2.25 -9.95
C ASP A 174 6.61 2.85 -10.98
N VAL A 175 5.59 3.58 -10.50
CA VAL A 175 4.58 4.16 -11.36
C VAL A 175 5.18 5.29 -12.18
N GLN A 176 5.19 5.11 -13.50
CA GLN A 176 5.69 6.12 -14.44
C GLN A 176 4.56 7.07 -14.85
N TYR A 177 4.86 8.34 -15.02
CA TYR A 177 3.90 9.32 -15.52
C TYR A 177 4.57 10.35 -16.44
N GLU A 178 3.75 10.97 -17.28
CA GLU A 178 4.11 12.15 -18.08
C GLU A 178 3.41 13.36 -17.47
N GLN A 179 4.17 14.40 -17.14
CA GLN A 179 3.58 15.66 -16.73
C GLN A 179 3.07 16.41 -17.96
N LEU A 180 1.77 16.70 -18.00
CA LEU A 180 1.15 17.40 -19.12
C LEU A 180 1.06 18.91 -18.86
N THR A 181 0.67 19.27 -17.63
CA THR A 181 0.56 20.65 -17.16
C THR A 181 0.98 20.74 -15.69
N GLU A 182 0.88 21.91 -15.06
CA GLU A 182 1.15 22.07 -13.63
C GLU A 182 0.18 21.30 -12.72
N SER A 183 -1.03 21.01 -13.21
CA SER A 183 -2.09 20.32 -12.45
C SER A 183 -2.54 19.00 -13.08
N GLN A 184 -1.86 18.52 -14.13
CA GLN A 184 -2.26 17.28 -14.81
C GLN A 184 -1.07 16.39 -15.12
N ILE A 185 -1.26 15.10 -14.85
CA ILE A 185 -0.34 14.04 -15.27
C ILE A 185 -1.09 12.96 -16.06
N LYS A 186 -0.34 12.23 -16.87
CA LYS A 186 -0.78 10.99 -17.51
C LYS A 186 0.03 9.84 -16.97
N ILE A 187 -0.60 8.97 -16.19
CA ILE A 187 0.05 7.76 -15.69
C ILE A 187 0.21 6.77 -16.85
N LYS A 188 1.41 6.20 -16.97
CA LYS A 188 1.69 5.18 -17.98
C LYS A 188 0.76 4.00 -17.77
N ASP A 189 0.26 3.41 -18.86
CA ASP A 189 -0.74 2.34 -18.86
C ASP A 189 -2.16 2.79 -18.46
N GLN A 190 -2.40 4.08 -18.26
CA GLN A 190 -3.75 4.64 -18.15
C GLN A 190 -4.11 5.50 -19.38
N PRO A 191 -5.33 5.32 -19.95
CA PRO A 191 -5.77 6.13 -21.07
C PRO A 191 -6.18 7.55 -20.66
N LEU A 192 -6.60 7.71 -19.40
CA LEU A 192 -7.14 8.96 -18.87
C LEU A 192 -6.03 9.84 -18.25
N ARG A 193 -6.27 11.15 -18.28
CA ARG A 193 -5.46 12.14 -17.57
C ARG A 193 -5.96 12.27 -16.14
N ALA A 194 -5.04 12.40 -15.19
CA ALA A 194 -5.35 12.63 -13.80
C ALA A 194 -5.11 14.10 -13.45
N GLU A 195 -6.10 14.75 -12.84
CA GLU A 195 -5.87 16.01 -12.13
C GLU A 195 -5.06 15.73 -10.85
N VAL A 196 -4.08 16.58 -10.56
CA VAL A 196 -3.18 16.44 -9.43
C VAL A 196 -3.02 17.74 -8.67
N LEU A 197 -2.73 17.60 -7.38
CA LEU A 197 -2.32 18.71 -6.52
C LEU A 197 -0.91 18.48 -6.02
N ARG A 198 -0.12 19.56 -5.91
CA ARG A 198 1.13 19.48 -5.17
C ARG A 198 0.81 19.31 -3.69
N SER A 199 1.42 18.31 -3.06
CA SER A 199 1.25 18.05 -1.63
C SER A 199 2.52 17.46 -1.03
N ASN A 200 2.47 17.15 0.27
CA ASN A 200 3.52 16.46 1.00
C ASN A 200 2.97 15.18 1.61
N ALA A 201 3.84 14.17 1.76
CA ALA A 201 3.56 12.94 2.48
C ALA A 201 4.77 12.54 3.31
N THR A 202 4.54 11.90 4.44
CA THR A 202 5.60 11.33 5.27
C THR A 202 5.92 9.91 4.78
N ASP A 203 7.18 9.63 4.47
CA ASP A 203 7.63 8.31 4.05
C ASP A 203 7.90 7.40 5.25
N TYR A 204 6.82 6.86 5.81
CA TYR A 204 6.87 5.87 6.89
C TYR A 204 7.47 4.53 6.47
N GLY A 205 7.80 4.32 5.19
CA GLY A 205 8.58 3.16 4.73
C GLY A 205 10.05 3.21 5.19
N ARG A 206 10.48 4.35 5.75
CA ARG A 206 11.82 4.59 6.27
C ARG A 206 11.74 4.96 7.74
N THR A 207 12.69 4.47 8.53
CA THR A 207 12.80 4.72 9.98
C THR A 207 12.84 6.19 10.32
N SER A 208 13.48 7.02 9.48
CA SER A 208 13.57 8.46 9.68
C SER A 208 12.29 9.23 9.32
N ALA A 209 11.29 8.56 8.73
CA ALA A 209 10.00 9.13 8.33
C ALA A 209 10.12 10.52 7.67
N PRO A 210 10.89 10.69 6.58
CA PRO A 210 11.10 12.01 6.00
C PRO A 210 9.82 12.52 5.32
N SER A 211 9.58 13.82 5.38
CA SER A 211 8.56 14.48 4.55
C SER A 211 9.05 14.59 3.10
N VAL A 212 8.18 14.22 2.16
CA VAL A 212 8.48 14.16 0.73
C VAL A 212 7.40 14.90 -0.06
N ASP A 213 7.83 15.84 -0.91
CA ASP A 213 6.97 16.46 -1.91
C ASP A 213 6.41 15.39 -2.87
N CYS A 214 5.10 15.36 -3.07
CA CYS A 214 4.43 14.42 -3.95
C CYS A 214 3.34 15.06 -4.80
N TRP A 215 2.96 14.37 -5.88
CA TRP A 215 1.71 14.65 -6.57
C TRP A 215 0.59 13.88 -5.89
N LEU A 216 -0.38 14.59 -5.32
CA LEU A 216 -1.59 14.01 -4.79
C LEU A 216 -2.52 13.66 -5.95
N VAL A 217 -2.76 12.37 -6.10
CA VAL A 217 -3.50 11.78 -7.21
C VAL A 217 -4.70 11.02 -6.63
N PRO A 218 -5.89 11.06 -7.26
CA PRO A 218 -7.00 10.22 -6.82
C PRO A 218 -6.65 8.74 -6.92
N LEU A 219 -6.97 7.97 -5.87
CA LEU A 219 -6.62 6.55 -5.71
C LEU A 219 -6.86 5.69 -6.98
N PRO A 220 -7.99 5.83 -7.71
CA PRO A 220 -8.22 5.00 -8.90
C PRO A 220 -7.20 5.19 -10.03
N PHE A 221 -6.56 6.35 -10.12
CA PHE A 221 -5.51 6.59 -11.11
C PHE A 221 -4.18 5.93 -10.72
N VAL A 222 -3.88 5.83 -9.43
CA VAL A 222 -2.64 5.19 -8.97
C VAL A 222 -2.77 3.67 -8.98
N LEU A 223 -3.87 3.16 -8.41
CA LEU A 223 -4.06 1.73 -8.18
C LEU A 223 -4.80 1.01 -9.33
N GLN A 224 -5.34 1.73 -10.32
CA GLN A 224 -6.13 1.14 -11.41
C GLN A 224 -7.35 0.34 -10.92
N GLY A 225 -7.96 0.77 -9.80
CA GLY A 225 -9.08 0.09 -9.15
C GLY A 225 -9.79 1.01 -8.15
N LYS A 226 -10.91 0.55 -7.58
CA LYS A 226 -11.61 1.26 -6.50
C LYS A 226 -11.05 0.82 -5.15
N LEU A 227 -11.23 1.64 -4.12
CA LEU A 227 -10.78 1.29 -2.76
C LEU A 227 -11.34 -0.07 -2.30
N SER A 228 -12.60 -0.38 -2.62
CA SER A 228 -13.26 -1.65 -2.29
C SER A 228 -12.49 -2.89 -2.75
N ASP A 229 -11.76 -2.76 -3.86
CA ASP A 229 -11.00 -3.86 -4.46
C ASP A 229 -9.76 -4.21 -3.59
N PHE A 230 -9.40 -3.33 -2.67
CA PHE A 230 -8.29 -3.48 -1.73
C PHE A 230 -8.77 -3.60 -0.28
N THR A 231 -10.08 -3.67 -0.02
CA THR A 231 -10.62 -3.86 1.34
C THR A 231 -10.85 -5.33 1.66
N VAL A 232 -10.60 -5.71 2.91
CA VAL A 232 -10.80 -7.07 3.41
C VAL A 232 -11.71 -7.08 4.65
N SER A 233 -12.46 -8.15 4.85
CA SER A 233 -13.31 -8.30 6.04
C SER A 233 -12.53 -8.71 7.29
N GLN A 234 -11.43 -9.42 7.10
CA GLN A 234 -10.59 -10.02 8.14
C GLN A 234 -9.12 -9.83 7.79
N LEU A 235 -8.27 -9.84 8.82
CA LEU A 235 -6.82 -9.79 8.66
C LEU A 235 -6.28 -11.21 8.44
#